data_AF-A0AAD1C2B3-F1
#
_entry.id   AF-A0AAD1C2B3-F1
#
_cell.length_a   1.000
_cell.length_b   1.000
_cell.length_c   1.000
_cell.angle_alpha   90.00
_cell.angle_beta   90.00
_cell.angle_gamma   90.00
#
_symmetry.space_group_name_H-M   'P 1'
#
loop_
_entity.id
_entity.type
_entity.pdbx_description
1 polymer ?
#
loop_
_entity_poly.entity_id
_entity_poly.type
_entity_poly.pdbx_seq_one_letter_code
_entity_poly.pdbx_strand_id
1 'polypeptide(L)' 'MVAPALGLERRRPIDMLANEEDLEVLETFLGRIEYGVYH' A
#
# COMPACT_ATOMS: atom_id res chain seq x y z
N MET A 1 8.90 6.23 -3.42
CA MET A 1 7.82 6.06 -2.43
C MET A 1 8.43 6.03 -1.03
N VAL A 2 8.58 7.18 -0.38
CA VAL A 2 9.24 7.29 0.95
C VAL A 2 8.34 7.87 2.03
N ALA A 3 7.14 8.32 1.65
CA ALA A 3 6.17 8.87 2.58
C ALA A 3 5.19 7.78 3.08
N PRO A 4 4.79 7.83 4.36
CA PRO A 4 3.68 7.05 4.91
C PRO A 4 2.40 7.19 4.08
N ALA A 5 1.71 6.09 3.80
CA ALA A 5 0.41 6.12 3.14
C ALA A 5 -0.72 5.96 4.18
N LEU A 6 -1.70 6.87 4.17
CA LEU A 6 -2.85 6.81 5.07
C LEU A 6 -3.64 5.51 4.93
N GLY A 7 -3.85 5.04 3.70
CA GLY A 7 -4.54 3.77 3.41
C GLY A 7 -3.73 2.51 3.71
N LEU A 8 -2.51 2.65 4.23
CA LEU A 8 -1.66 1.56 4.70
C LEU A 8 -1.33 1.72 6.19
N GLU A 9 -2.25 2.28 6.97
CA GLU A 9 -2.05 2.52 8.41
C GLU A 9 -0.80 3.38 8.71
N ARG A 10 -0.48 4.29 7.79
CA ARG A 10 0.73 5.14 7.85
C ARG A 10 2.04 4.35 7.75
N ARG A 11 2.00 3.12 7.24
CA ARG A 11 3.22 2.39 6.84
C ARG A 11 3.76 2.96 5.54
N ARG A 12 5.06 2.83 5.33
CA ARG A 12 5.71 3.25 4.08
C ARG A 12 5.62 2.08 3.08
N PRO A 13 5.12 2.30 1.86
CA PRO A 13 5.03 1.25 0.84
C PRO A 13 6.35 0.50 0.58
N ILE A 14 7.48 1.20 0.65
CA ILE A 14 8.79 0.61 0.39
C ILE A 14 9.20 -0.43 1.44
N ASP A 15 8.74 -0.28 2.68
CA ASP A 15 9.05 -1.24 3.75
C ASP A 15 8.24 -2.54 3.57
N MET A 16 7.09 -2.46 2.89
CA MET A 16 6.18 -3.59 2.64
C MET A 16 6.69 -4.54 1.55
N LEU A 17 7.72 -4.14 0.78
CA LEU A 17 8.36 -4.99 -0.23
C LEU A 17 9.24 -6.09 0.39
N ALA A 18 9.50 -6.04 1.70
CA ALA A 18 10.37 -6.98 2.39
C ALA A 18 9.68 -8.29 2.80
N ASN A 19 8.35 -8.33 2.79
CA ASN A 19 7.54 -9.48 3.20
C ASN A 19 6.40 -9.70 2.20
N GLU A 20 6.11 -10.97 1.87
CA GLU A 20 5.06 -11.37 0.94
C GLU A 20 3.66 -11.02 1.44
N GLU A 21 3.40 -11.17 2.75
CA GLU A 21 2.11 -10.78 3.35
C GLU A 21 1.85 -9.26 3.22
N ASP A 22 2.88 -8.46 3.44
CA ASP A 22 2.79 -7.01 3.31
C ASP A 22 2.69 -6.57 1.85
N LEU A 23 3.28 -7.33 0.93
CA LEU A 23 3.19 -7.08 -0.50
C LEU A 23 1.74 -7.24 -1.00
N GLU A 24 1.02 -8.27 -0.58
CA GLU A 24 -0.39 -8.47 -0.96
C GLU A 24 -1.28 -7.29 -0.52
N VAL A 25 -1.03 -6.75 0.68
CA VAL A 25 -1.74 -5.57 1.20
C VAL A 25 -1.41 -4.34 0.35
N LEU A 26 -0.13 -4.17 -0.01
CA LEU A 26 0.30 -3.06 -0.87
C LEU A 26 -0.32 -3.16 -2.27
N GLU A 27 -0.34 -4.34 -2.88
CA GLU A 27 -0.94 -4.57 -4.20
C GLU A 27 -2.43 -4.29 -4.19
N THR A 28 -3.15 -4.74 -3.16
CA THR A 28 -4.57 -4.43 -2.98
C THR A 28 -4.80 -2.92 -2.87
N PHE A 29 -3.96 -2.22 -2.10
CA PHE A 29 -4.03 -0.77 -1.96
C PHE A 29 -3.77 -0.06 -3.30
N LEU A 30 -2.74 -0.47 -4.05
CA LEU A 30 -2.41 0.11 -5.35
C LEU A 30 -3.53 -0.12 -6.37
N GLY A 31 -4.13 -1.31 -6.39
CA GLY A 31 -5.27 -1.60 -7.25
C GLY A 31 -6.47 -0.68 -6.98
N ARG A 32 -6.77 -0.40 -5.70
CA ARG A 32 -7.83 0.57 -5.34
C ARG A 32 -7.57 1.97 -5.89
N ILE A 33 -6.31 2.42 -5.86
CA ILE A 33 -5.90 3.70 -6.46
C ILE A 33 -6.13 3.68 -7.97
N GLU A 34 -5.72 2.60 -8.65
CA GLU A 34 -5.86 2.44 -10.10
C GLU A 34 -7.34 2.50 -10.53
N TYR A 35 -8.23 1.86 -9.78
CA TYR A 35 -9.67 1.90 -10.04
C TYR A 35 -10.37 3.16 -9.52
N GLY A 36 -9.65 4.09 -8.89
CA GLY A 36 -10.21 5.33 -8.33
C GLY A 36 -11.12 5.12 -7.10
N VAL A 37 -11.06 3.93 -6.48
CA VAL A 37 -11.88 3.58 -5.32
C VAL A 37 -11.14 4.02 -4.05
N TYR A 38 -11.31 5.30 -3.67
CA TYR A 38 -10.94 5.79 -2.36
C TYR A 38 -12.15 5.72 -1.43
N HIS A 39 -12.09 4.88 -0.41
CA HIS A 39 -13.01 4.89 0.73
C HIS A 39 -12.31 5.46 1.96
#